data_AF-A0A4Y2GNP0-F1
#
_entry.id   AF-A0A4Y2GNP0-F1
#
_cell.length_a   1.000
_cell.length_b   1.000
_cell.length_c   1.000
_cell.angle_alpha   90.00
_cell.angle_beta   90.00
_cell.angle_gamma   90.00
#
_symmetry.space_group_name_H-M   'P 1'
#
loop_
_entity.id
_entity.type
_entity.pdbx_description
1 polymer ?
#
loop_
_entity_poly.entity_id
_entity_poly.type
_entity_poly.pdbx_seq_one_letter_code
_entity_poly.pdbx_strand_id
1 'polypeptide(L)'
;MTVLEMLASHADSVVTESNADAVQQAILQQSRTSVRLVTPRDGVRRMTKHRIMSHNLHMFPYKIQTRQSLRVNAIDARYDFANAMLQLVDEGDIDVGNI
;
A
#
# COMPACT_ATOMS: atom_id res chain seq x y z
N MET A 1 44.63 1.90 10.87
CA MET A 1 43.37 2.30 10.23
C MET A 1 43.11 1.30 9.11
N THR A 2 42.47 0.20 9.47
CA THR A 2 42.37 -1.03 8.66
C THR A 2 41.13 -0.98 7.77
N VAL A 3 41.13 -1.75 6.68
CA VAL A 3 40.08 -1.85 5.65
C VAL A 3 38.66 -2.10 6.23
N LEU A 4 38.55 -2.54 7.49
CA LEU A 4 37.32 -2.63 8.27
C LEU A 4 36.63 -1.27 8.54
N GLU A 5 37.38 -0.18 8.71
CA GLU A 5 36.81 1.18 8.85
C GLU A 5 36.32 1.74 7.50
N MET A 6 36.86 1.25 6.37
CA MET A 6 36.37 1.56 5.03
C MET A 6 35.00 0.95 4.76
N LEU A 7 34.70 -0.24 5.32
CA LEU A 7 33.37 -0.87 5.20
C LEU A 7 32.30 -0.17 6.06
N ALA A 8 32.71 0.53 7.13
CA ALA A 8 31.83 1.39 7.91
C ALA A 8 31.45 2.70 7.17
N SER A 9 32.12 3.03 6.05
CA SER A 9 31.79 4.18 5.21
C SER A 9 30.57 3.99 4.29
N HIS A 10 29.79 2.91 4.47
CA HIS A 10 28.42 2.81 3.92
C HIS A 10 27.41 3.73 4.63
N ALA A 11 27.90 4.68 5.44
CA ALA A 11 27.15 5.67 6.20
C ALA A 11 26.52 6.79 5.32
N ASP A 12 25.92 6.43 4.19
CA ASP A 12 25.04 7.32 3.43
C ASP A 12 23.90 6.56 2.73
N SER A 13 23.51 5.41 3.29
CA SER A 13 22.20 4.86 2.95
C SER A 13 21.12 5.78 3.54
N VAL A 14 20.59 6.68 2.70
CA VAL A 14 19.40 7.48 3.02
C VAL A 14 18.21 6.59 3.47
N VAL A 15 18.29 5.29 3.19
CA VAL A 15 17.44 4.22 3.75
C VAL A 15 18.07 3.73 5.06
N THR A 16 17.93 4.51 6.13
CA THR A 16 18.26 4.08 7.49
C THR A 16 17.06 3.41 8.14
N GLU A 17 17.28 2.60 9.18
CA GLU A 17 16.21 1.97 9.97
C GLU A 17 15.27 3.02 10.59
N SER A 18 15.83 4.10 11.13
CA SER A 18 15.07 5.25 11.64
C SER A 18 14.15 5.87 10.58
N ASN A 19 14.59 5.98 9.32
CA ASN A 19 13.76 6.48 8.22
C ASN A 19 12.68 5.46 7.82
N ALA A 20 12.97 4.16 7.94
CA ALA A 20 11.98 3.12 7.69
C ALA A 20 10.85 3.14 8.73
N ASP A 21 11.21 3.30 10.00
CA ASP A 21 10.26 3.41 11.11
C ASP A 21 9.39 4.66 10.98
N ALA A 22 9.98 5.81 10.66
CA ALA A 22 9.24 7.05 10.43
C ALA A 22 8.22 6.91 9.29
N VAL A 23 8.62 6.28 8.18
CA VAL A 23 7.72 5.99 7.05
C VAL A 23 6.61 5.01 7.46
N GLN A 24 6.92 3.97 8.23
CA GLN A 24 5.93 3.01 8.72
C GLN A 24 4.90 3.69 9.63
N GLN A 25 5.34 4.52 10.58
CA GLN A 25 4.45 5.25 11.46
C GLN A 25 3.55 6.24 10.69
N ALA A 26 4.09 6.93 9.69
CA ALA A 26 3.30 7.82 8.84
C ALA A 26 2.21 7.07 8.04
N ILE A 27 2.50 5.85 7.57
CA ILE A 27 1.54 4.99 6.89
C ILE A 27 0.46 4.49 7.86
N LEU A 28 0.82 4.12 9.08
CA LEU A 28 -0.15 3.68 10.09
C LEU A 28 -1.09 4.81 10.51
N GLN A 29 -0.56 6.01 10.73
CA GLN A 29 -1.35 7.19 11.10
C GLN A 29 -2.26 7.65 9.95
N GLN A 30 -1.81 7.50 8.70
CA GLN A 30 -2.56 7.89 7.52
C GLN A 30 -2.51 6.83 6.42
N SER A 31 -3.15 5.69 6.67
CA SER A 31 -3.27 4.55 5.73
C SER A 31 -3.92 4.91 4.39
N ARG A 32 -4.47 6.12 4.34
CA ARG A 32 -5.25 6.73 3.27
C ARG A 32 -4.43 7.64 2.36
N THR A 33 -3.17 7.88 2.68
CA THR A 33 -2.35 8.91 2.05
C THR A 33 -1.40 8.30 1.02
N SER A 34 -1.44 8.81 -0.23
CA SER A 34 -0.54 8.33 -1.30
C SER A 34 0.93 8.56 -0.93
N VAL A 35 1.88 7.81 -1.50
CA VAL A 35 3.33 8.03 -1.29
C VAL A 35 3.80 9.47 -1.51
N ARG A 36 3.11 10.21 -2.39
CA ARG A 36 3.38 11.63 -2.65
C ARG A 36 3.06 12.52 -1.45
N LEU A 37 2.17 12.05 -0.61
CA LEU A 37 1.40 12.80 0.37
C LEU A 37 1.71 12.29 1.79
N VAL A 38 2.30 11.08 1.92
CA VAL A 38 3.02 10.63 3.11
C VAL A 38 4.06 11.70 3.39
N THR A 39 3.76 12.47 4.43
CA THR A 39 4.18 13.84 4.67
C THR A 39 5.67 14.09 4.37
N PRO A 40 6.08 15.28 3.90
CA PRO A 40 7.48 15.69 3.89
C PRO A 40 8.10 15.85 5.29
N ARG A 41 7.51 15.28 6.36
CA ARG A 41 7.84 15.57 7.76
C ARG A 41 9.31 15.30 8.10
N ASP A 42 9.97 14.47 7.32
CA ASP A 42 11.28 13.92 7.68
C ASP A 42 12.40 14.36 6.72
N GLY A 43 12.14 15.25 5.76
CA GLY A 43 13.14 15.66 4.74
C GLY A 43 13.55 14.53 3.77
N VAL A 44 12.98 13.33 3.91
CA VAL A 44 13.33 12.15 3.10
C VAL A 44 12.79 12.29 1.68
N ARG A 45 13.69 12.16 0.69
CA ARG A 45 13.36 12.22 -0.73
C ARG A 45 12.35 11.15 -1.11
N ARG A 46 11.43 11.49 -2.04
CA ARG A 46 10.39 10.59 -2.56
C ARG A 46 10.90 9.22 -3.01
N MET A 47 12.07 9.18 -3.68
CA MET A 47 12.68 7.94 -4.15
C MET A 47 13.13 7.03 -3.00
N THR A 48 13.67 7.61 -1.93
CA THR A 48 14.05 6.85 -0.74
C THR A 48 12.82 6.27 -0.05
N LYS A 49 11.76 7.06 0.12
CA LYS A 49 10.48 6.57 0.66
C LYS A 49 9.93 5.40 -0.16
N HIS A 50 10.04 5.48 -1.48
CA HIS A 50 9.64 4.40 -2.38
C HIS A 50 10.46 3.12 -2.16
N ARG A 51 11.79 3.24 -2.04
CA ARG A 51 12.68 2.10 -1.76
C ARG A 51 12.37 1.49 -0.40
N ILE A 52 12.23 2.31 0.64
CA ILE A 52 11.85 1.88 2.00
C ILE A 52 10.54 1.10 1.96
N MET A 53 9.50 1.65 1.33
CA MET A 53 8.20 0.98 1.26
C MET A 53 8.30 -0.36 0.52
N SER A 54 9.03 -0.43 -0.58
CA SER A 54 9.12 -1.65 -1.39
C SER A 54 10.07 -2.71 -0.82
N HIS A 55 11.21 -2.31 -0.25
CA HIS A 55 12.30 -3.23 0.12
C HIS A 55 12.34 -3.51 1.62
N ASN A 56 12.03 -2.53 2.46
CA ASN A 56 12.07 -2.68 3.92
C ASN A 56 10.69 -3.07 4.48
N LEU A 57 9.63 -2.41 3.99
CA LEU A 57 8.27 -2.65 4.46
C LEU A 57 7.49 -3.66 3.61
N HIS A 58 8.07 -4.13 2.50
CA HIS A 58 7.46 -5.07 1.55
C HIS A 58 6.05 -4.65 1.08
N MET A 59 5.82 -3.34 0.96
CA MET A 59 4.57 -2.75 0.50
C MET A 59 4.64 -2.44 -0.99
N PHE A 60 3.47 -2.46 -1.65
CA PHE A 60 3.32 -2.00 -3.03
C PHE A 60 2.78 -0.55 -3.06
N PRO A 61 3.66 0.46 -3.14
CA PRO A 61 3.32 1.89 -3.06
C PRO A 61 2.38 2.43 -4.16
N TYR A 62 2.06 1.60 -5.16
CA TYR A 62 1.23 1.96 -6.31
C TYR A 62 -0.20 1.43 -6.24
N LYS A 63 -0.66 0.85 -5.11
CA LYS A 63 -2.05 0.39 -5.05
C LYS A 63 -3.00 1.57 -5.25
N ILE A 64 -3.67 1.57 -6.41
CA ILE A 64 -4.73 2.51 -6.78
C ILE A 64 -5.80 2.39 -5.71
N GLN A 65 -5.90 3.40 -4.84
CA GLN A 65 -7.05 3.53 -3.95
C GLN A 65 -8.17 4.17 -4.77
N THR A 66 -9.00 3.35 -5.42
CA THR A 66 -10.29 3.79 -5.98
C THR A 66 -11.23 4.11 -4.82
N ARG A 67 -11.12 5.34 -4.31
CA ARG A 67 -12.01 5.86 -3.27
C ARG A 67 -13.07 6.75 -3.87
N GLN A 68 -13.97 6.14 -4.60
CA GLN A 68 -15.31 6.71 -4.64
C GLN A 68 -16.00 6.26 -3.36
N SER A 69 -16.30 7.21 -2.48
CA SER A 69 -17.22 6.95 -1.36
C SER A 69 -18.53 6.48 -1.95
N LEU A 70 -18.92 5.24 -1.66
CA LEU A 70 -20.23 4.75 -2.04
C LEU A 70 -21.27 5.51 -1.22
N ARG A 71 -22.36 5.90 -1.89
CA ARG A 71 -23.57 6.33 -1.18
C ARG A 71 -24.13 5.11 -0.44
N VAL A 72 -24.83 5.32 0.68
CA VAL A 72 -25.43 4.23 1.47
C VAL A 72 -26.27 3.30 0.58
N ASN A 73 -27.15 3.86 -0.25
CA ASN A 73 -27.99 3.08 -1.17
C ASN A 73 -27.18 2.30 -2.23
N ALA A 74 -25.96 2.72 -2.54
CA ALA A 74 -25.09 2.01 -3.47
C ALA A 74 -24.36 0.84 -2.82
N ILE A 75 -24.31 0.79 -1.47
CA ILE A 75 -23.81 -0.37 -0.74
C ILE A 75 -24.87 -1.47 -0.80
N ASP A 76 -26.11 -1.13 -0.45
CA ASP A 76 -27.23 -2.08 -0.45
C ASP A 76 -27.46 -2.66 -1.85
N ALA A 77 -27.52 -1.81 -2.87
CA ALA A 77 -27.70 -2.27 -4.25
C ALA A 77 -26.59 -3.22 -4.73
N ARG A 78 -25.35 -3.04 -4.26
CA ARG A 78 -24.25 -3.94 -4.60
C ARG A 78 -24.34 -5.26 -3.84
N TYR A 79 -24.78 -5.22 -2.60
CA TYR A 79 -24.98 -6.40 -1.78
C TYR A 79 -26.10 -7.27 -2.36
N ASP A 80 -27.24 -6.65 -2.68
CA ASP A 80 -28.38 -7.33 -3.30
C ASP A 80 -28.02 -7.93 -4.65
N PHE A 81 -27.31 -7.17 -5.49
CA PHE A 81 -26.81 -7.68 -6.77
C PHE A 81 -25.88 -8.88 -6.58
N ALA A 82 -24.93 -8.81 -5.65
CA ALA A 82 -24.00 -9.92 -5.40
C ALA A 82 -24.72 -11.18 -4.93
N ASN A 83 -25.71 -11.05 -4.04
CA ASN A 83 -26.50 -12.18 -3.56
C ASN A 83 -27.35 -12.80 -4.68
N ALA A 84 -27.96 -11.98 -5.53
CA ALA A 84 -28.71 -12.47 -6.69
C ALA A 84 -27.80 -13.24 -7.66
N MET A 85 -26.60 -12.72 -7.93
CA MET A 85 -25.62 -13.41 -8.79
C MET A 85 -25.14 -14.73 -8.17
N LEU A 86 -24.94 -14.78 -6.85
CA LEU A 86 -24.57 -16.02 -6.15
C LEU A 86 -25.69 -17.06 -6.27
N GLN A 87 -26.95 -16.67 -6.10
CA GLN A 87 -28.08 -17.57 -6.28
C GLN A 87 -28.13 -18.15 -7.70
N LEU A 88 -27.94 -17.32 -8.72
CA LEU A 88 -27.91 -17.79 -10.10
C LEU A 88 -26.74 -18.76 -10.38
N VAL A 89 -25.61 -18.59 -9.70
CA VAL A 89 -24.50 -19.55 -9.77
C VAL A 89 -24.87 -20.86 -9.06
N ASP A 90 -25.44 -20.78 -7.85
CA ASP A 90 -25.81 -21.96 -7.06
C ASP A 90 -26.93 -22.79 -7.74
N GLU A 91 -27.86 -22.11 -8.42
CA GLU A 91 -28.94 -22.72 -9.20
C GLU A 91 -28.45 -23.27 -10.55
N GLY A 92 -27.21 -22.98 -10.93
CA GLY A 92 -26.60 -23.44 -12.18
C GLY A 92 -27.03 -22.65 -13.43
N ASP A 93 -27.77 -21.55 -13.24
CA ASP A 93 -28.19 -20.64 -14.30
C ASP A 93 -27.01 -19.83 -14.87
N ILE A 94 -25.90 -19.77 -14.13
CA ILE A 94 -24.63 -19.19 -14.60
C ILE A 94 -23.52 -20.25 -14.49
N ASP A 95 -22.99 -20.66 -15.63
CA ASP A 95 -21.82 -21.54 -15.70
C ASP A 95 -20.53 -20.73 -15.52
N VAL A 96 -20.01 -20.75 -14.30
CA VAL A 96 -18.75 -20.07 -13.92
C VAL A 96 -17.53 -20.73 -14.57
N GLY A 97 -17.62 -21.98 -15.01
CA GLY A 97 -16.53 -22.72 -15.64
C GLY A 97 -16.24 -22.30 -17.09
N ASN A 98 -17.12 -21.49 -17.69
CA ASN A 98 -17.07 -21.08 -19.09
C ASN A 98 -16.97 -19.55 -19.28
N ILE A 99 -16.48 -18.84 -18.24
CA ILE A 99 -16.22 -17.38 -18.25
C ILE A 99 -14.77 -17.09 -18.66
#